data_AF-A0A382HMN7-F1
#
_entry.id   AF-A0A382HMN7-F1
#
_cell.length_a   1.000
_cell.length_b   1.000
_cell.length_c   1.000
_cell.angle_alpha   90.00
_cell.angle_beta   90.00
_cell.angle_gamma   90.00
#
_symmetry.space_group_name_H-M   'P 1'
#
loop_
_entity.id
_entity.type
_entity.pdbx_description
1 polymer ?
#
loop_
_entity_poly.entity_id
_entity_poly.type
_entity_poly.pdbx_seq_one_letter_code
_entity_poly.pdbx_strand_id
1 'polypeptide(L)'
;MDNGDLMFFDNGNLSDMLLGDSNPTTRIRRIKVINDSYCETVWQYDLPQNLYGLGMGSVQELDNGNYSIYTFGSGLNDPECSIIEITPDNEIIWKATGNNNSAWYRAYKIPELHSDAFSVMADGYTVNEDENIIRLSGNALDFTVFNKSGYFLKYKYIFSDLLDAIQLFNYEEGEIDIEPYSSAELSFSANSDVDISSTDVMLSIWPYSHEYAVKELQYSVVIDSSISGDINVDGIINILDIVLLVNMVLSGEYDLSADLNTDDVVNILDVVALVNIILGS
;
A
#
# COMPACT_ATOMS: atom_id res chain seq x y z
N MET A 1 19.62 -1.64 18.91
CA MET A 1 19.86 -1.51 17.45
C MET A 1 19.88 -2.91 16.87
N ASP A 2 19.64 -3.08 15.57
CA ASP A 2 19.51 -4.43 14.97
C ASP A 2 20.78 -5.28 15.10
N ASN A 3 21.94 -4.62 15.17
CA ASN A 3 23.23 -5.28 15.36
C ASN A 3 23.57 -5.61 16.84
N GLY A 4 22.64 -5.37 17.77
CA GLY A 4 22.83 -5.61 19.20
C GLY A 4 23.50 -4.48 19.98
N ASP A 5 23.93 -3.40 19.32
CA ASP A 5 24.48 -2.24 20.03
C ASP A 5 23.39 -1.46 20.79
N LEU A 6 23.84 -0.75 21.82
CA LEU A 6 23.02 0.09 22.69
C LEU A 6 23.28 1.56 22.40
N MET A 7 22.21 2.35 22.27
CA MET A 7 22.29 3.79 22.06
C MET A 7 21.81 4.52 23.31
N PHE A 8 22.59 5.48 23.78
CA PHE A 8 22.32 6.25 24.99
C PHE A 8 22.32 7.75 24.71
N PHE A 9 21.32 8.43 25.28
CA PHE A 9 21.39 9.85 25.57
C PHE A 9 21.90 10.00 27.02
N ASP A 10 23.19 10.30 27.17
CA ASP A 10 23.84 10.53 28.46
C ASP A 10 23.77 12.03 28.79
N ASN A 11 22.90 12.42 29.73
CA ASN A 11 22.76 13.82 30.14
C ASN A 11 24.08 14.43 30.63
N GLY A 12 24.97 13.64 31.23
CA GLY A 12 26.30 14.09 31.63
C GLY A 12 26.35 14.98 32.87
N ASN A 13 25.35 14.92 33.75
CA ASN A 13 25.23 15.80 34.93
C ASN A 13 26.44 15.76 35.90
N LEU A 14 27.22 14.68 35.88
CA LEU A 14 28.40 14.48 36.73
C LEU A 14 29.68 14.29 35.91
N SER A 15 29.66 14.68 34.63
CA SER A 15 30.75 14.39 33.70
C SER A 15 32.03 15.21 33.99
N ASP A 16 31.90 16.38 34.58
CA ASP A 16 33.01 17.15 35.13
C ASP A 16 33.76 16.37 36.23
N MET A 17 33.03 15.73 37.14
CA MET A 17 33.59 14.95 38.24
C MET A 17 34.09 13.57 37.81
N LEU A 18 33.34 12.87 36.95
CA LEU A 18 33.60 11.47 36.60
C LEU A 18 34.47 11.29 35.36
N LEU A 19 34.43 12.25 34.44
CA LEU A 19 35.13 12.18 33.14
C LEU A 19 36.17 13.31 32.97
N GLY A 20 36.19 14.30 33.87
CA GLY A 20 37.14 15.40 33.85
C GLY A 20 36.78 16.52 32.86
N ASP A 21 35.52 16.61 32.47
CA ASP A 21 35.05 17.69 31.61
C ASP A 21 35.20 19.06 32.29
N SER A 22 35.42 20.10 31.49
CA SER A 22 35.44 21.47 32.02
C SER A 22 34.06 21.95 32.50
N ASN A 23 32.98 21.38 31.94
CA ASN A 23 31.60 21.63 32.35
C ASN A 23 30.78 20.34 32.13
N PRO A 24 29.63 20.17 32.82
CA PRO A 24 28.68 19.11 32.49
C PRO A 24 28.32 19.10 31.00
N THR A 25 28.55 17.97 30.34
CA THR A 25 28.41 17.80 28.88
C THR A 25 27.52 16.61 28.56
N THR A 26 26.43 16.86 27.83
CA THR A 26 25.54 15.79 27.32
C THR A 26 26.18 15.09 26.14
N ARG A 27 26.07 13.76 26.10
CA ARG A 27 26.68 12.93 25.07
C ARG A 27 25.70 11.92 24.52
N ILE A 28 25.79 11.71 23.22
CA ILE A 28 25.17 10.58 22.58
C ILE A 28 26.24 9.50 22.45
N ARG A 29 25.95 8.29 22.92
CA ARG A 29 26.91 7.18 22.93
C ARG A 29 26.30 5.94 22.32
N ARG A 30 27.02 5.35 21.38
CA ARG A 30 26.79 3.98 20.91
C ARG A 30 27.76 3.06 21.64
N ILE A 31 27.20 2.10 22.38
CA ILE A 31 27.95 1.16 23.19
C ILE A 31 27.75 -0.24 22.63
N LYS A 32 28.85 -0.91 22.34
CA LYS A 32 28.89 -2.32 21.97
C LYS A 32 29.15 -3.18 23.20
N VAL A 33 28.34 -4.21 23.41
CA VAL A 33 28.54 -5.21 24.45
C VAL A 33 29.30 -6.39 23.86
N ILE A 34 30.42 -6.78 24.48
CA ILE A 34 31.30 -7.84 23.98
C ILE A 34 31.27 -9.01 24.97
N ASN A 35 30.90 -10.19 24.46
CA ASN A 35 30.84 -11.45 25.20
C ASN A 35 30.09 -11.34 26.54
N ASP A 36 29.03 -10.53 26.61
CA ASP A 36 28.24 -10.25 27.83
C ASP A 36 29.07 -9.84 29.07
N SER A 37 30.28 -9.31 28.87
CA SER A 37 31.26 -9.15 29.95
C SER A 37 31.87 -7.76 30.04
N TYR A 38 32.03 -7.05 28.92
CA TYR A 38 32.49 -5.67 28.93
C TYR A 38 31.85 -4.86 27.80
N CYS A 39 31.97 -3.54 27.92
CA CYS A 39 31.37 -2.58 27.01
C CYS A 39 32.44 -1.69 26.38
N GLU A 40 32.27 -1.36 25.11
CA GLU A 40 33.12 -0.42 24.37
C GLU A 40 32.25 0.69 23.79
N THR A 41 32.69 1.95 23.92
CA THR A 41 32.06 3.06 23.19
C THR A 41 32.60 3.05 21.77
N VAL A 42 31.74 2.71 20.80
CA VAL A 42 32.13 2.58 19.39
C VAL A 42 31.86 3.84 18.58
N TRP A 43 31.01 4.73 19.09
CA TRP A 43 30.77 6.06 18.54
C TRP A 43 30.26 6.98 19.65
N GLN A 44 30.64 8.25 19.58
CA GLN A 44 30.22 9.28 20.53
C GLN A 44 30.11 10.64 19.85
N TYR A 45 29.08 11.39 20.25
CA TYR A 45 28.93 12.80 19.92
C TYR A 45 28.65 13.61 21.18
N ASP A 46 29.49 14.62 21.42
CA ASP A 46 29.36 15.53 22.56
C ASP A 46 28.56 16.76 22.11
N LEU A 47 27.45 17.04 22.81
CA LEU A 47 26.66 18.22 22.50
C LEU A 47 27.45 19.50 22.84
N PRO A 48 27.36 20.55 22.01
CA PRO A 48 27.83 21.88 22.36
C PRO A 48 27.26 22.36 23.70
N GLN A 49 28.02 23.18 24.45
CA GLN A 49 27.66 23.51 25.83
C GLN A 49 26.29 24.22 25.98
N ASN A 50 25.86 25.00 24.98
CA ASN A 50 24.53 25.60 24.93
C ASN A 50 23.40 24.53 24.88
N LEU A 51 23.68 23.37 24.30
CA LEU A 51 22.73 22.26 24.16
C LEU A 51 22.81 21.23 25.30
N TYR A 52 23.60 21.47 26.34
CA TYR A 52 23.65 20.62 27.53
C TYR A 52 22.25 20.45 28.14
N GLY A 53 21.77 19.21 28.22
CA GLY A 53 20.49 18.87 28.82
C GLY A 53 20.67 18.28 30.22
N LEU A 54 20.36 19.05 31.27
CA LEU A 54 20.37 18.62 32.66
C LEU A 54 19.43 17.42 32.93
N GLY A 55 18.40 17.27 32.10
CA GLY A 55 17.44 16.20 32.16
C GLY A 55 16.59 16.19 30.89
N MET A 56 15.78 15.13 30.74
CA MET A 56 15.04 14.86 29.51
C MET A 56 16.00 14.63 28.32
N GLY A 57 15.45 14.16 27.20
CA GLY A 57 16.24 13.87 26.02
C GLY A 57 15.93 12.52 25.41
N SER A 58 16.23 12.42 24.13
CA SER A 58 16.14 11.17 23.37
C SER A 58 17.13 11.19 22.23
N VAL A 59 17.51 10.00 21.80
CA VAL A 59 18.26 9.75 20.58
C VAL A 59 17.59 8.61 19.83
N GLN A 60 17.57 8.72 18.51
CA GLN A 60 17.11 7.71 17.58
C GLN A 60 18.09 7.64 16.40
N GLU A 61 18.59 6.44 16.08
CA GLU A 61 19.21 6.17 14.78
C GLU A 61 18.11 6.11 13.74
N LEU A 62 18.31 6.81 12.61
CA LEU A 62 17.38 6.90 11.50
C LEU A 62 17.80 5.93 10.38
N ASP A 63 16.85 5.57 9.50
CA ASP A 63 17.09 4.61 8.41
C ASP A 63 18.17 5.06 7.41
N ASN A 64 18.40 6.37 7.31
CA ASN A 64 19.48 6.95 6.49
C ASN A 64 20.85 6.93 7.19
N GLY A 65 20.96 6.36 8.38
CA GLY A 65 22.16 6.28 9.20
C GLY A 65 22.44 7.52 10.07
N ASN A 66 21.63 8.58 9.95
CA ASN A 66 21.76 9.78 10.79
C ASN A 66 21.18 9.54 12.20
N TYR A 67 21.41 10.50 13.09
CA TYR A 67 20.86 10.48 14.45
C TYR A 67 19.93 11.66 14.67
N SER A 68 18.68 11.40 15.03
CA SER A 68 17.75 12.39 15.55
C SER A 68 17.90 12.47 17.06
N ILE A 69 18.16 13.67 17.56
CA ILE A 69 18.45 13.92 18.97
C ILE A 69 17.53 15.02 19.47
N TYR A 70 16.83 14.76 20.57
CA TYR A 70 16.16 15.79 21.35
C TYR A 70 16.97 16.10 22.61
N THR A 71 17.19 17.37 22.89
CA THR A 71 17.77 17.85 24.16
C THR A 71 16.93 18.98 24.74
N PHE A 72 16.78 18.98 26.07
CA PHE A 72 16.18 20.12 26.78
C PHE A 72 17.03 21.39 26.65
N GLY A 73 18.34 21.25 26.43
CA GLY A 73 19.23 22.37 26.12
C GLY A 73 19.35 23.43 27.22
N SER A 74 19.40 23.05 28.49
CA SER A 74 19.59 23.94 29.65
C SER A 74 21.00 24.56 29.81
N GLY A 75 21.80 24.60 28.74
CA GLY A 75 23.18 25.05 28.76
C GLY A 75 23.32 26.56 28.99
N LEU A 76 24.48 26.99 29.49
CA LEU A 76 24.90 28.41 29.53
C LEU A 76 23.92 29.41 30.21
N ASN A 77 22.96 28.93 31.01
CA ASN A 77 21.84 29.72 31.55
C ASN A 77 20.90 30.31 30.49
N ASP A 78 20.90 29.77 29.28
CA ASP A 78 20.04 30.16 28.16
C ASP A 78 19.40 28.91 27.54
N PRO A 79 18.17 28.53 27.96
CA PRO A 79 17.55 27.29 27.51
C PRO A 79 17.32 27.26 25.99
N GLU A 80 17.90 26.26 25.33
CA GLU A 80 17.84 26.03 23.90
C GLU A 80 17.27 24.65 23.58
N CYS A 81 16.03 24.42 24.02
CA CYS A 81 15.27 23.19 23.77
C CYS A 81 15.20 22.89 22.28
N SER A 82 15.86 21.82 21.84
CA SER A 82 16.13 21.59 20.42
C SER A 82 15.96 20.13 20.03
N ILE A 83 15.48 19.92 18.80
CA ILE A 83 15.62 18.66 18.06
C ILE A 83 16.66 18.91 16.96
N ILE A 84 17.65 18.05 16.86
CA ILE A 84 18.72 18.12 15.85
C ILE A 84 18.82 16.80 15.10
N GLU A 85 19.16 16.87 13.82
CA GLU A 85 19.60 15.71 13.04
C GLU A 85 21.09 15.87 12.75
N ILE A 86 21.86 14.83 13.06
CA ILE A 86 23.31 14.81 12.85
C ILE A 86 23.73 13.62 12.00
N THR A 87 24.81 13.77 11.24
CA THR A 87 25.44 12.69 10.49
C THR A 87 26.33 11.82 11.39
N PRO A 88 26.73 10.60 10.94
CA PRO A 88 27.74 9.80 11.63
C PRO A 88 29.10 10.50 11.82
N ASP A 89 29.41 11.48 10.96
CA ASP A 89 30.62 12.30 11.03
C ASP A 89 30.47 13.53 11.95
N ASN A 90 29.42 13.56 12.77
CA ASN A 90 29.14 14.60 13.77
C ASN A 90 28.76 15.97 13.20
N GLU A 91 28.26 16.03 11.96
CA GLU A 91 27.77 17.27 11.36
C GLU A 91 26.27 17.47 11.65
N ILE A 92 25.89 18.61 12.21
CA ILE A 92 24.47 19.00 12.35
C ILE A 92 23.95 19.44 10.99
N ILE A 93 23.04 18.68 10.41
CA ILE A 93 22.44 18.95 9.09
C ILE A 93 21.04 19.55 9.18
N TRP A 94 20.39 19.43 10.33
CA TRP A 94 19.09 20.03 10.59
C TRP A 94 18.90 20.33 12.08
N LYS A 95 18.17 21.39 12.39
CA LYS A 95 17.84 21.80 13.74
C LYS A 95 16.52 22.54 13.79
N ALA A 96 15.68 22.17 14.76
CA ALA A 96 14.53 22.95 15.19
C ALA A 96 14.67 23.28 16.68
N THR A 97 14.44 24.54 17.02
CA THR A 97 14.51 25.04 18.40
C THR A 97 13.14 25.54 18.82
N GLY A 98 12.72 25.13 20.02
CA GLY A 98 11.49 25.61 20.64
C GLY A 98 11.59 27.08 21.04
N ASN A 99 10.50 27.61 21.60
CA ASN A 99 10.56 28.93 22.25
C ASN A 99 11.27 28.84 23.61
N ASN A 100 11.58 29.99 24.23
CA ASN A 100 12.31 30.07 25.51
C ASN A 100 11.63 29.36 26.69
N ASN A 101 10.33 29.01 26.57
CA ASN A 101 9.57 28.31 27.61
C ASN A 101 9.28 26.85 27.22
N SER A 102 9.88 26.35 26.14
CA SER A 102 9.64 24.99 25.66
C SER A 102 10.35 23.97 26.53
N ALA A 103 9.58 23.02 27.05
CA ALA A 103 10.07 21.83 27.71
C ALA A 103 9.34 20.63 27.13
N TRP A 104 10.03 19.83 26.32
CA TRP A 104 9.51 18.57 25.80
C TRP A 104 10.16 17.42 26.57
N TYR A 105 9.53 16.25 26.61
CA TYR A 105 10.10 15.12 27.33
C TYR A 105 11.03 14.30 26.43
N ARG A 106 10.54 13.94 25.24
CA ARG A 106 11.24 13.20 24.19
C ARG A 106 10.71 13.61 22.82
N ALA A 107 11.51 13.43 21.79
CA ALA A 107 11.07 13.49 20.40
C ALA A 107 11.58 12.27 19.63
N TYR A 108 10.76 11.79 18.72
CA TYR A 108 11.07 10.68 17.81
C TYR A 108 10.56 11.02 16.42
N LYS A 109 11.34 10.65 15.41
CA LYS A 109 10.95 10.72 14.01
C LYS A 109 10.15 9.47 13.70
N ILE A 110 8.93 9.65 13.20
CA ILE A 110 8.07 8.59 12.69
C ILE A 110 8.08 8.63 11.15
N PRO A 111 7.96 7.48 10.46
CA PRO A 111 7.84 7.45 9.01
C PRO A 111 6.73 8.37 8.48
N GLU A 112 5.55 8.32 9.08
CA GLU A 112 4.39 9.09 8.64
C GLU A 112 3.34 9.27 9.76
N LEU A 113 2.50 10.31 9.65
CA LEU A 113 1.40 10.55 10.59
C LEU A 113 0.21 9.60 10.37
N HIS A 114 -0.09 9.24 9.13
CA HIS A 114 -1.21 8.39 8.75
C HIS A 114 -0.73 6.95 8.52
N SER A 115 -0.57 6.20 9.60
CA SER A 115 -0.06 4.82 9.58
C SER A 115 -1.00 3.80 8.96
N ASP A 116 -2.20 4.22 8.59
CA ASP A 116 -3.29 3.44 8.01
C ASP A 116 -3.67 3.94 6.61
N ALA A 117 -2.91 4.86 6.00
CA ALA A 117 -3.25 5.43 4.71
C ALA A 117 -3.22 4.37 3.59
N PHE A 118 -4.35 4.15 2.92
CA PHE A 118 -4.45 3.27 1.77
C PHE A 118 -5.59 3.64 0.82
N SER A 119 -5.52 3.13 -0.41
CA SER A 119 -6.62 3.19 -1.38
C SER A 119 -6.79 1.88 -2.12
N VAL A 120 -7.98 1.67 -2.67
CA VAL A 120 -8.31 0.53 -3.51
C VAL A 120 -8.75 1.08 -4.86
N MET A 121 -8.27 0.46 -5.94
CA MET A 121 -8.68 0.74 -7.30
C MET A 121 -9.35 -0.53 -7.83
N ALA A 122 -10.56 -0.39 -8.36
CA ALA A 122 -11.26 -1.48 -9.03
C ALA A 122 -10.99 -1.40 -10.53
N ASP A 123 -10.61 -2.53 -11.13
CA ASP A 123 -10.33 -2.60 -12.56
C ASP A 123 -11.63 -2.70 -13.36
N GLY A 124 -11.63 -2.20 -14.61
CA GLY A 124 -12.82 -2.21 -15.47
C GLY A 124 -13.96 -1.27 -15.05
N TYR A 125 -13.72 -0.39 -14.06
CA TYR A 125 -14.73 0.57 -13.59
C TYR A 125 -15.06 1.62 -14.65
N THR A 126 -16.34 1.68 -15.04
CA THR A 126 -16.88 2.57 -16.07
C THR A 126 -17.97 3.46 -15.48
N VAL A 127 -17.88 4.75 -15.75
CA VAL A 127 -18.87 5.76 -15.34
C VAL A 127 -19.81 6.01 -16.51
N ASN A 128 -21.09 5.64 -16.37
CA ASN A 128 -22.15 6.03 -17.29
C ASN A 128 -23.01 7.14 -16.67
N GLU A 129 -23.88 7.76 -17.47
CA GLU A 129 -24.73 8.87 -17.03
C GLU A 129 -25.70 8.48 -15.90
N ASP A 130 -26.07 7.21 -15.80
CA ASP A 130 -27.08 6.71 -14.86
C ASP A 130 -26.48 5.88 -13.70
N GLU A 131 -25.46 5.04 -13.96
CA GLU A 131 -24.86 4.16 -12.94
C GLU A 131 -23.37 3.91 -13.18
N ASN A 132 -22.65 3.68 -12.08
CA ASN A 132 -21.25 3.27 -12.13
C ASN A 132 -21.17 1.74 -12.07
N ILE A 133 -20.58 1.13 -13.09
CA ILE A 133 -20.52 -0.32 -13.22
C ILE A 133 -19.07 -0.78 -13.43
N ILE A 134 -18.79 -2.03 -13.09
CA ILE A 134 -17.58 -2.72 -13.55
C ILE A 134 -17.98 -3.59 -14.74
N ARG A 135 -17.31 -3.40 -15.88
CA ARG A 135 -17.45 -4.27 -17.05
C ARG A 135 -16.39 -5.37 -16.97
N LEU A 136 -16.84 -6.61 -16.82
CA LEU A 136 -15.95 -7.76 -16.80
C LEU A 136 -15.60 -8.18 -18.23
N SER A 137 -14.33 -8.00 -18.64
CA SER A 137 -13.83 -8.38 -19.98
C SER A 137 -13.10 -9.73 -20.00
N GLY A 138 -13.05 -10.43 -18.86
CA GLY A 138 -12.37 -11.72 -18.69
C GLY A 138 -13.03 -12.54 -17.58
N ASN A 139 -12.34 -13.56 -17.07
CA ASN A 139 -12.90 -14.46 -16.05
C ASN A 139 -12.49 -14.10 -14.61
N ALA A 140 -12.07 -12.86 -14.35
CA ALA A 140 -11.68 -12.41 -13.03
C ALA A 140 -12.03 -10.95 -12.80
N LEU A 141 -12.40 -10.62 -11.57
CA LEU A 141 -12.57 -9.26 -11.07
C LEU A 141 -11.35 -8.89 -10.24
N ASP A 142 -10.66 -7.85 -10.68
CA ASP A 142 -9.38 -7.44 -10.09
C ASP A 142 -9.49 -6.11 -9.34
N PHE A 143 -8.78 -6.03 -8.21
CA PHE A 143 -8.61 -4.82 -7.42
C PHE A 143 -7.14 -4.61 -7.11
N THR A 144 -6.65 -3.39 -7.30
CA THR A 144 -5.32 -2.98 -6.83
C THR A 144 -5.42 -2.25 -5.50
N VAL A 145 -4.78 -2.79 -4.47
CA VAL A 145 -4.68 -2.19 -3.15
C VAL A 145 -3.35 -1.46 -3.03
N PHE A 146 -3.39 -0.16 -2.75
CA PHE A 146 -2.20 0.68 -2.57
C PHE A 146 -1.99 0.99 -1.09
N ASN A 147 -0.87 0.53 -0.53
CA ASN A 147 -0.38 1.02 0.75
C ASN A 147 0.25 2.41 0.52
N LYS A 148 -0.37 3.44 1.09
CA LYS A 148 0.10 4.83 0.97
C LYS A 148 0.83 5.30 2.21
N SER A 149 1.05 4.42 3.18
CA SER A 149 1.77 4.73 4.41
C SER A 149 3.25 4.40 4.29
N GLY A 150 4.05 5.05 5.13
CA GLY A 150 5.46 4.71 5.36
C GLY A 150 5.69 3.42 6.17
N TYR A 151 4.67 2.60 6.41
CA TYR A 151 4.75 1.38 7.21
C TYR A 151 4.48 0.14 6.37
N PHE A 152 5.16 -0.97 6.67
CA PHE A 152 4.75 -2.28 6.20
C PHE A 152 3.41 -2.63 6.85
N LEU A 153 2.41 -2.94 6.02
CA LEU A 153 1.06 -3.22 6.50
C LEU A 153 0.56 -4.55 5.95
N LYS A 154 -0.02 -5.32 6.87
CA LYS A 154 -0.85 -6.48 6.56
C LYS A 154 -2.30 -6.04 6.46
N TYR A 155 -2.97 -6.36 5.36
CA TYR A 155 -4.39 -6.09 5.15
C TYR A 155 -5.19 -7.37 5.27
N LYS A 156 -6.39 -7.27 5.82
CA LYS A 156 -7.44 -8.29 5.77
C LYS A 156 -8.47 -7.88 4.74
N TYR A 157 -8.99 -8.84 3.98
CA TYR A 157 -10.09 -8.61 3.07
C TYR A 157 -11.17 -9.69 3.18
N ILE A 158 -12.39 -9.29 2.87
CA ILE A 158 -13.56 -10.14 2.65
C ILE A 158 -14.19 -9.72 1.33
N PHE A 159 -14.44 -10.68 0.46
CA PHE A 159 -15.10 -10.48 -0.82
C PHE A 159 -16.31 -11.41 -0.92
N SER A 160 -17.43 -10.87 -1.41
CA SER A 160 -18.68 -11.62 -1.52
C SER A 160 -19.52 -11.14 -2.70
N ASP A 161 -20.09 -12.10 -3.43
CA ASP A 161 -21.24 -11.88 -4.30
C ASP A 161 -22.51 -11.73 -3.44
N LEU A 162 -23.33 -10.72 -3.75
CA LEU A 162 -24.51 -10.37 -2.97
C LEU A 162 -25.80 -11.03 -3.48
N LEU A 163 -25.73 -11.86 -4.52
CA LEU A 163 -26.87 -12.67 -4.97
C LEU A 163 -27.12 -13.85 -4.00
N ASP A 164 -28.39 -14.07 -3.67
CA ASP A 164 -28.81 -15.09 -2.69
C ASP A 164 -28.83 -16.54 -3.22
N ALA A 165 -28.88 -16.74 -4.55
CA ALA A 165 -29.19 -18.04 -5.15
C ALA A 165 -28.01 -18.65 -5.92
N ILE A 166 -27.70 -18.06 -7.08
CA ILE A 166 -26.59 -18.46 -7.93
C ILE A 166 -25.65 -17.27 -7.94
N GLN A 167 -24.42 -17.50 -7.52
CA GLN A 167 -23.39 -16.48 -7.38
C GLN A 167 -22.38 -16.62 -8.51
N LEU A 168 -21.99 -15.49 -9.09
CA LEU A 168 -20.92 -15.44 -10.09
C LEU A 168 -19.56 -15.57 -9.40
N PHE A 169 -19.40 -14.99 -8.22
CA PHE A 169 -18.17 -15.10 -7.45
C PHE A 169 -18.38 -15.83 -6.13
N ASN A 170 -17.38 -16.61 -5.71
CA ASN A 170 -17.41 -17.25 -4.41
C ASN A 170 -17.08 -16.26 -3.29
N TYR A 171 -17.56 -16.53 -2.07
CA TYR A 171 -17.07 -15.86 -0.88
C TYR A 171 -15.59 -16.17 -0.66
N GLU A 172 -14.78 -15.13 -0.47
CA GLU A 172 -13.35 -15.24 -0.19
C GLU A 172 -12.96 -14.32 0.95
N GLU A 173 -12.13 -14.83 1.87
CA GLU A 173 -11.49 -14.03 2.92
C GLU A 173 -10.01 -14.35 2.97
N GLY A 174 -9.19 -13.34 3.25
CA GLY A 174 -7.75 -13.52 3.21
C GLY A 174 -6.97 -12.35 3.76
N GLU A 175 -5.65 -12.46 3.62
CA GLU A 175 -4.71 -11.47 4.07
C GLU A 175 -3.64 -11.23 3.01
N ILE A 176 -3.23 -9.97 2.84
CA ILE A 176 -2.14 -9.56 1.94
C ILE A 176 -1.17 -8.64 2.66
N ASP A 177 0.12 -8.85 2.45
CA ASP A 177 1.18 -8.01 2.98
C ASP A 177 1.63 -7.02 1.91
N ILE A 178 1.69 -5.72 2.24
CA ILE A 178 2.08 -4.67 1.29
C ILE A 178 3.16 -3.78 1.91
N GLU A 179 4.31 -3.71 1.23
CA GLU A 179 5.42 -2.83 1.58
C GLU A 179 5.01 -1.34 1.58
N PRO A 180 5.74 -0.47 2.33
CA PRO A 180 5.52 0.97 2.30
C PRO A 180 5.47 1.52 0.87
N TYR A 181 4.48 2.37 0.58
CA TYR A 181 4.31 3.02 -0.73
C TYR A 181 4.22 2.07 -1.93
N SER A 182 3.84 0.82 -1.71
CA SER A 182 3.68 -0.22 -2.74
C SER A 182 2.22 -0.61 -2.95
N SER A 183 1.97 -1.58 -3.83
CA SER A 183 0.65 -2.13 -4.10
C SER A 183 0.66 -3.64 -4.26
N ALA A 184 -0.52 -4.24 -4.10
CA ALA A 184 -0.78 -5.64 -4.39
C ALA A 184 -2.13 -5.79 -5.10
N GLU A 185 -2.22 -6.82 -5.95
CA GLU A 185 -3.45 -7.17 -6.67
C GLU A 185 -4.24 -8.23 -5.88
N LEU A 186 -5.56 -8.04 -5.83
CA LEU A 186 -6.54 -9.04 -5.44
C LEU A 186 -7.33 -9.44 -6.68
N SER A 187 -7.41 -10.73 -6.98
CA SER A 187 -8.09 -11.26 -8.16
C SER A 187 -9.09 -12.31 -7.76
N PHE A 188 -10.35 -12.11 -8.13
CA PHE A 188 -11.46 -12.99 -7.79
C PHE A 188 -12.00 -13.65 -9.06
N SER A 189 -11.89 -14.97 -9.16
CA SER A 189 -12.32 -15.69 -10.37
C SER A 189 -13.84 -15.77 -10.47
N ALA A 190 -14.37 -15.41 -11.63
CA ALA A 190 -15.77 -15.61 -11.97
C ALA A 190 -16.03 -17.10 -12.27
N ASN A 191 -17.20 -17.58 -11.87
CA ASN A 191 -17.69 -18.91 -12.18
C ASN A 191 -18.32 -18.91 -13.57
N SER A 192 -17.66 -19.57 -14.54
CA SER A 192 -18.15 -19.65 -15.93
C SER A 192 -19.32 -20.62 -16.12
N ASP A 193 -19.66 -21.42 -15.11
CA ASP A 193 -20.71 -22.45 -15.22
C ASP A 193 -22.11 -21.91 -14.90
N VAL A 194 -22.24 -20.61 -14.60
CA VAL A 194 -23.49 -19.96 -14.23
C VAL A 194 -23.91 -18.92 -15.26
N ASP A 195 -25.18 -18.95 -15.65
CA ASP A 195 -25.77 -18.01 -16.61
C ASP A 195 -26.25 -16.74 -15.87
N ILE A 196 -25.33 -15.82 -15.62
CA ILE A 196 -25.56 -14.54 -14.92
C ILE A 196 -25.02 -13.41 -15.81
N SER A 197 -25.88 -12.47 -16.20
CA SER A 197 -25.45 -11.28 -16.97
C SER A 197 -24.92 -10.14 -16.10
N SER A 198 -25.33 -10.10 -14.83
CA SER A 198 -24.92 -9.05 -13.88
C SER A 198 -25.07 -9.51 -12.43
N THR A 199 -24.21 -9.01 -11.55
CA THR A 199 -24.27 -9.24 -10.10
C THR A 199 -23.87 -7.97 -9.34
N ASP A 200 -24.13 -7.93 -8.03
CA ASP A 200 -23.57 -6.94 -7.12
C ASP A 200 -22.55 -7.63 -6.21
N VAL A 201 -21.38 -7.01 -6.02
CA VAL A 201 -20.32 -7.54 -5.16
C VAL A 201 -19.95 -6.55 -4.07
N MET A 202 -19.40 -7.06 -2.97
CA MET A 202 -18.86 -6.28 -1.86
C MET A 202 -17.42 -6.70 -1.59
N LEU A 203 -16.51 -5.72 -1.52
CA LEU A 203 -15.16 -5.87 -0.99
C LEU A 203 -15.02 -5.06 0.29
N SER A 204 -14.80 -5.73 1.41
CA SER A 204 -14.42 -5.11 2.68
C SER A 204 -12.94 -5.33 2.95
N ILE A 205 -12.16 -4.26 3.11
CA ILE A 205 -10.70 -4.35 3.30
C ILE A 205 -10.18 -3.32 4.31
N TRP A 206 -9.27 -3.75 5.19
CA TRP A 206 -8.67 -2.91 6.24
C TRP A 206 -7.26 -3.37 6.63
N PRO A 207 -6.39 -2.47 7.12
CA PRO A 207 -5.13 -2.88 7.74
C PRO A 207 -5.40 -3.65 9.05
N TYR A 208 -4.69 -4.76 9.27
CA TYR A 208 -4.87 -5.69 10.39
C TYR A 208 -4.90 -4.99 11.77
N SER A 209 -4.03 -3.99 11.98
CA SER A 209 -3.94 -3.23 13.24
C SER A 209 -4.77 -1.94 13.27
N HIS A 210 -5.54 -1.67 12.21
CA HIS A 210 -6.33 -0.44 12.04
C HIS A 210 -7.73 -0.77 11.51
N GLU A 211 -8.47 -1.65 12.20
CA GLU A 211 -9.81 -2.10 11.79
C GLU A 211 -10.81 -0.95 11.55
N TYR A 212 -10.63 0.18 12.25
CA TYR A 212 -11.45 1.37 12.06
C TYR A 212 -11.29 2.05 10.68
N ALA A 213 -10.24 1.71 9.93
CA ALA A 213 -9.95 2.27 8.60
C ALA A 213 -10.60 1.47 7.47
N VAL A 214 -11.51 0.53 7.78
CA VAL A 214 -12.19 -0.32 6.80
C VAL A 214 -12.79 0.48 5.64
N LYS A 215 -12.61 -0.05 4.44
CA LYS A 215 -13.34 0.37 3.24
C LYS A 215 -14.29 -0.74 2.86
N GLU A 216 -15.58 -0.41 2.81
CA GLU A 216 -16.65 -1.26 2.28
C GLU A 216 -17.00 -0.72 0.89
N LEU A 217 -16.67 -1.50 -0.13
CA LEU A 217 -16.78 -1.10 -1.53
C LEU A 217 -17.77 -2.02 -2.23
N GLN A 218 -18.90 -1.45 -2.64
CA GLN A 218 -19.94 -2.16 -3.37
C GLN A 218 -19.92 -1.75 -4.84
N TYR A 219 -19.96 -2.74 -5.73
CA TYR A 219 -19.96 -2.53 -7.17
C TYR A 219 -21.00 -3.40 -7.86
N SER A 220 -21.70 -2.81 -8.82
CA SER A 220 -22.49 -3.57 -9.79
C SER A 220 -21.56 -4.02 -10.92
N VAL A 221 -21.49 -5.33 -11.13
CA VAL A 221 -20.65 -5.98 -12.13
C VAL A 221 -21.56 -6.47 -13.25
N VAL A 222 -21.26 -6.06 -14.47
CA VAL A 222 -21.92 -6.56 -15.68
C VAL A 222 -20.91 -7.40 -16.43
N ILE A 223 -21.28 -8.63 -16.76
CA ILE A 223 -20.51 -9.44 -17.69
C ILE A 223 -20.86 -8.90 -19.07
N ASP A 224 -19.86 -8.50 -19.87
CA ASP A 224 -20.09 -8.32 -21.30
C ASP A 224 -20.25 -9.74 -21.90
N SER A 225 -21.40 -10.36 -21.64
CA SER A 225 -21.74 -11.65 -22.20
C SER A 225 -21.91 -11.46 -23.70
N SER A 226 -20.98 -12.03 -24.46
CA SER A 226 -20.80 -11.92 -25.91
C SER A 226 -20.26 -10.58 -26.40
N ILE A 227 -18.93 -10.52 -26.61
CA ILE A 227 -18.43 -9.70 -27.71
C ILE A 227 -19.11 -10.26 -28.96
N SER A 228 -20.00 -9.49 -29.59
CA SER A 228 -20.66 -9.89 -30.82
C SER A 228 -19.59 -10.26 -31.87
N GLY A 229 -19.53 -11.53 -32.27
CA GLY A 229 -18.49 -12.08 -33.15
C GLY A 229 -17.38 -12.88 -32.46
N ASP A 230 -17.31 -12.93 -31.13
CA ASP A 230 -16.43 -13.82 -30.36
C ASP A 230 -17.18 -15.12 -30.04
N ILE A 231 -17.06 -16.09 -30.94
CA ILE A 231 -17.87 -17.32 -30.92
C ILE A 231 -17.19 -18.40 -30.08
N ASN A 232 -15.86 -18.36 -29.94
CA ASN A 232 -15.14 -19.27 -29.04
C ASN A 232 -14.99 -18.73 -27.61
N VAL A 233 -15.42 -17.49 -27.35
CA VAL A 233 -15.39 -16.83 -26.04
C VAL A 233 -13.97 -16.72 -25.49
N ASP A 234 -13.00 -16.49 -26.38
CA ASP A 234 -11.59 -16.29 -26.00
C ASP A 234 -11.21 -14.82 -25.76
N GLY A 235 -12.19 -13.90 -25.94
CA GLY A 235 -12.02 -12.46 -25.77
C GLY A 235 -11.41 -11.76 -26.97
N ILE A 236 -11.12 -12.48 -28.08
CA ILE A 236 -10.43 -11.96 -29.26
C ILE A 236 -11.17 -12.36 -30.54
N ILE A 237 -11.89 -11.41 -31.16
CA ILE A 237 -12.48 -11.63 -32.49
C ILE A 237 -11.39 -11.84 -33.54
N ASN A 238 -11.29 -13.06 -34.09
CA ASN A 238 -10.30 -13.43 -35.09
C ASN A 238 -10.82 -14.49 -36.08
N ILE A 239 -9.90 -15.06 -36.87
CA ILE A 239 -10.25 -16.05 -37.90
C ILE A 239 -10.83 -17.34 -37.32
N LEU A 240 -10.54 -17.67 -36.06
CA LEU A 240 -11.11 -18.84 -35.39
C LEU A 240 -12.61 -18.69 -35.20
N ASP A 241 -13.11 -17.48 -34.90
CA ASP A 241 -14.53 -17.20 -34.80
C ASP A 241 -15.24 -17.37 -36.14
N ILE A 242 -14.62 -16.90 -37.24
CA ILE A 242 -15.15 -17.12 -38.59
C ILE A 242 -15.30 -18.62 -38.88
N VAL A 243 -14.30 -19.43 -38.51
CA VAL A 243 -14.35 -20.88 -38.74
C VAL A 243 -15.51 -21.51 -37.96
N LEU A 244 -15.74 -21.08 -36.72
CA LEU A 244 -16.87 -21.54 -35.93
C LEU A 244 -18.21 -21.07 -36.48
N LEU A 245 -18.32 -19.80 -36.89
CA LEU A 245 -19.51 -19.24 -37.53
C LEU A 245 -19.89 -20.02 -38.78
N VAL A 246 -18.92 -20.34 -39.64
CA VAL A 246 -19.17 -21.13 -40.85
C VAL A 246 -19.66 -22.54 -40.50
N ASN A 247 -19.11 -23.16 -39.46
CA ASN A 247 -19.60 -24.47 -39.01
C ASN A 247 -21.04 -24.39 -38.51
N MET A 248 -21.40 -23.34 -37.77
CA MET A 248 -22.76 -23.10 -37.31
C MET A 248 -23.76 -22.90 -38.46
N VAL A 249 -23.37 -22.12 -39.47
CA VAL A 249 -24.18 -21.93 -40.70
C VAL A 249 -24.41 -23.28 -41.40
N LEU A 250 -23.42 -24.18 -41.40
CA LEU A 250 -23.53 -25.50 -42.02
C LEU A 250 -24.32 -26.51 -41.17
N SER A 251 -24.28 -26.41 -39.84
CA SER A 251 -25.03 -27.27 -38.91
C SER A 251 -26.46 -26.76 -38.66
N GLY A 252 -26.75 -25.51 -39.01
CA GLY A 252 -28.03 -24.86 -38.69
C GLY A 252 -28.16 -24.53 -37.21
N GLU A 253 -27.02 -24.37 -36.51
CA GLU A 253 -26.97 -23.96 -35.11
C GLU A 253 -27.10 -22.45 -35.00
N TYR A 254 -27.74 -22.00 -33.92
CA TYR A 254 -27.97 -20.60 -33.63
C TYR A 254 -27.25 -20.23 -32.33
N ASP A 255 -26.56 -19.09 -32.35
CA ASP A 255 -25.99 -18.44 -31.18
C ASP A 255 -26.16 -16.92 -31.31
N LEU A 256 -26.40 -16.24 -30.20
CA LEU A 256 -26.61 -14.80 -30.18
C LEU A 256 -25.35 -14.01 -30.57
N SER A 257 -24.16 -14.53 -30.22
CA SER A 257 -22.87 -13.93 -30.61
C SER A 257 -22.58 -14.06 -32.11
N ALA A 258 -23.27 -15.00 -32.77
CA ALA A 258 -23.12 -15.32 -34.20
C ALA A 258 -24.12 -14.56 -35.10
N ASP A 259 -25.23 -14.04 -34.56
CA ASP A 259 -26.19 -13.20 -35.27
C ASP A 259 -25.75 -11.73 -35.23
N LEU A 260 -24.93 -11.34 -36.19
CA LEU A 260 -24.24 -10.05 -36.20
C LEU A 260 -25.08 -8.94 -36.82
N ASN A 261 -26.13 -9.29 -37.57
CA ASN A 261 -27.05 -8.32 -38.15
C ASN A 261 -28.39 -8.26 -37.40
N THR A 262 -28.58 -9.08 -36.37
CA THR A 262 -29.76 -9.15 -35.49
C THR A 262 -31.05 -9.46 -36.24
N ASP A 263 -30.98 -10.31 -37.26
CA ASP A 263 -32.14 -10.74 -38.06
C ASP A 263 -32.75 -12.10 -37.61
N ASP A 264 -32.29 -12.62 -36.46
CA ASP A 264 -32.63 -13.91 -35.87
C ASP A 264 -32.21 -15.11 -36.78
N VAL A 265 -31.30 -14.90 -37.74
CA VAL A 265 -30.85 -15.95 -38.68
C VAL A 265 -29.33 -15.93 -38.89
N VAL A 266 -28.63 -16.88 -38.28
CA VAL A 266 -27.20 -17.13 -38.53
C VAL A 266 -26.97 -17.66 -39.95
N ASN A 267 -26.41 -16.84 -40.83
CA ASN A 267 -26.17 -17.17 -42.23
C ASN A 267 -24.90 -16.49 -42.79
N ILE A 268 -24.75 -16.50 -44.12
CA ILE A 268 -23.57 -15.92 -44.79
C ILE A 268 -23.44 -14.40 -44.57
N LEU A 269 -24.54 -13.70 -44.28
CA LEU A 269 -24.53 -12.27 -43.99
C LEU A 269 -23.77 -11.98 -42.68
N ASP A 270 -23.90 -12.83 -41.67
CA ASP A 270 -23.14 -12.71 -40.43
C ASP A 270 -21.65 -12.95 -40.68
N VAL A 271 -21.29 -13.96 -41.47
CA VAL A 271 -19.88 -14.19 -41.83
C VAL A 271 -19.26 -12.94 -42.48
N VAL A 272 -20.00 -12.26 -43.35
CA VAL A 272 -19.54 -11.01 -43.97
C VAL A 272 -19.40 -9.90 -42.92
N ALA A 273 -20.35 -9.77 -42.01
CA ALA A 273 -20.28 -8.81 -40.90
C ALA A 273 -19.06 -9.07 -40.01
N LEU A 274 -18.77 -10.34 -39.69
CA LEU A 274 -17.62 -10.73 -38.87
C LEU A 274 -16.29 -10.40 -39.54
N VAL A 275 -16.18 -10.67 -40.85
CA VAL A 275 -14.99 -10.30 -41.64
C VAL A 275 -14.80 -8.79 -41.64
N ASN A 276 -15.87 -8.01 -41.79
CA ASN A 276 -15.81 -6.55 -41.75
C ASN A 276 -15.34 -6.03 -40.39
N ILE A 277 -15.80 -6.64 -39.29
CA ILE A 277 -15.32 -6.34 -37.93
C ILE A 277 -13.81 -6.60 -37.82
N ILE A 278 -13.32 -7.75 -38.30
CA ILE A 278 -11.90 -8.13 -38.23
C ILE A 278 -11.02 -7.23 -39.11
N LEU A 279 -11.52 -6.79 -40.27
CA LEU A 279 -10.79 -5.92 -41.20
C LEU A 279 -10.90 -4.42 -40.85
N GLY A 280 -11.82 -4.05 -39.97
CA GLY A 280 -12.09 -2.65 -39.59
C GLY A 280 -12.72 -1.83 -40.72
N SER A 281 -13.60 -2.43 -41.53
CA SER A 281 -14.16 -1.85 -42.76
C SER A 281 -15.68 -1.87 -42.81
#